data_AF-A0A1J5QL94-F1
#
_entry.id   AF-A0A1J5QL94-F1
#
_cell.length_a   1.000
_cell.length_b   1.000
_cell.length_c   1.000
_cell.angle_alpha   90.00
_cell.angle_beta   90.00
_cell.angle_gamma   90.00
#
_symmetry.space_group_name_H-M   'P 1'
#
loop_
_entity.id
_entity.type
_entity.pdbx_description
1 polymer ?
#
loop_
_entity_poly.entity_id
_entity_poly.type
_entity_poly.pdbx_seq_one_letter_code
_entity_poly.pdbx_strand_id
1 'polypeptide(L)'
;MRSAAQLWWLIRRRSAGRSDPQALTSVLAVIAFGATTAILLVVLGGIGAFDGRAVGLPPADVESTYPVLARVAAALLLIPLVTLGGAAARLVVARRDARLATLRLCGATTTQVAVLTLLEAGAQAVVGGFVGVLGYAVLLPAVAQLRFEGRTFDLAELWVGVPTVLAAVGAVTVVAFLSAVSSLRRVAITPLGVAARVRPAGLRVVRLVTMLLVAVVFGVVMRSGVNVPLVVLVGLLVLGFATINVVGPFVASVQGRIVAARATDVATLLAGRRLMDQPRTAWRSVGGVSLATFIAGLASVMAVLDTSSSRPATDHQYLADLSTGAMLTLAIAGLLAAVSTGVMQSGRVIDQRDEYRSLALAGTDLAVLDRARMKETLLPLYAAIGTALVAVGLLLVPAIGMTAFVHVDVALRFVGSVAVASLLVVAGAAASRSTMRVVLRDDTR
;
A
#
# COMPACT_ATOMS: atom_id res chain seq x y z
N MET A 1 27.42 -18.83 -13.57
CA MET A 1 26.10 -18.92 -12.89
C MET A 1 26.03 -20.02 -11.83
N ARG A 2 26.44 -21.27 -12.13
CA ARG A 2 26.42 -22.39 -11.15
C ARG A 2 27.21 -22.12 -9.87
N SER A 3 28.41 -21.55 -9.96
CA SER A 3 29.25 -21.18 -8.82
C SER A 3 28.60 -20.13 -7.90
N ALA A 4 27.92 -19.14 -8.48
CA ALA A 4 27.18 -18.12 -7.71
C ALA A 4 25.98 -18.72 -6.96
N ALA A 5 25.26 -19.67 -7.58
CA ALA A 5 24.15 -20.37 -6.94
C ALA A 5 24.61 -21.29 -5.79
N GLN A 6 25.73 -21.99 -5.96
CA GLN A 6 26.34 -22.81 -4.90
C GLN A 6 26.80 -21.94 -3.72
N LEU A 7 27.47 -20.83 -4.00
CA LEU A 7 27.89 -19.87 -2.98
C LEU A 7 26.69 -19.29 -2.22
N TRP A 8 25.63 -18.94 -2.94
CA TRP A 8 24.37 -18.46 -2.34
C TRP A 8 23.77 -19.47 -1.36
N TRP A 9 23.69 -20.74 -1.76
CA TRP A 9 23.12 -21.80 -0.92
C TRP A 9 23.94 -22.05 0.35
N LEU A 10 25.28 -22.03 0.23
CA LEU A 10 26.20 -22.23 1.36
C LEU A 10 26.11 -21.07 2.36
N ILE A 11 26.03 -19.84 1.85
CA ILE A 11 25.81 -18.64 2.65
C ILE A 11 24.48 -18.72 3.41
N ARG A 12 23.38 -19.07 2.72
CA ARG A 12 22.03 -19.12 3.30
C ARG A 12 21.93 -20.11 4.46
N ARG A 13 22.63 -21.26 4.37
CA ARG A 13 22.67 -22.27 5.43
C ARG A 13 23.40 -21.81 6.69
N ARG A 14 24.49 -21.04 6.56
CA ARG A 14 25.28 -20.55 7.71
C ARG A 14 24.61 -19.40 8.47
N SER A 15 23.79 -18.58 7.81
CA SER A 15 23.11 -17.43 8.41
C SER A 15 21.76 -17.78 9.08
N ALA A 16 21.42 -19.05 9.24
CA ALA A 16 20.19 -19.51 9.91
C ALA A 16 20.27 -19.49 11.46
N GLY A 17 21.17 -18.68 12.04
CA GLY A 17 21.25 -18.48 13.49
C GLY A 17 20.08 -17.61 13.99
N ARG A 18 19.47 -17.99 15.11
CA ARG A 18 18.27 -17.33 15.68
C ARG A 18 18.47 -15.87 16.11
N SER A 19 19.71 -15.40 16.24
CA SER A 19 20.07 -14.03 16.67
C SER A 19 20.51 -13.11 15.52
N ASP A 20 20.40 -13.54 14.25
CA ASP A 20 20.81 -12.71 13.11
C ASP A 20 19.66 -11.75 12.70
N PRO A 21 19.87 -10.42 12.72
CA PRO A 21 18.93 -9.42 12.19
C PRO A 21 18.45 -9.70 10.75
N GLN A 22 19.17 -10.54 10.01
CA GLN A 22 18.83 -11.02 8.66
C GLN A 22 17.56 -11.91 8.63
N ALA A 23 17.29 -12.65 9.71
CA ALA A 23 16.08 -13.48 9.78
C ALA A 23 14.83 -12.58 9.80
N LEU A 24 14.88 -11.47 10.54
CA LEU A 24 13.76 -10.53 10.66
C LEU A 24 13.42 -9.85 9.33
N THR A 25 14.41 -9.43 8.55
CA THR A 25 14.13 -8.84 7.22
C THR A 25 13.62 -9.84 6.21
N SER A 26 14.09 -11.09 6.31
CA SER A 26 13.61 -12.16 5.44
C SER A 26 12.15 -12.50 5.73
N VAL A 27 11.79 -12.61 7.01
CA VAL A 27 10.39 -12.78 7.44
C VAL A 27 9.53 -11.61 6.95
N LEU A 28 10.04 -10.38 7.07
CA LEU A 28 9.31 -9.18 6.64
C LEU A 28 9.06 -9.13 5.13
N ALA A 29 10.05 -9.52 4.33
CA ALA A 29 9.91 -9.64 2.89
C ALA A 29 8.90 -10.74 2.51
N VAL A 30 8.97 -11.90 3.18
CA VAL A 30 8.03 -13.01 2.98
C VAL A 30 6.59 -12.60 3.34
N ILE A 31 6.38 -11.89 4.45
CA ILE A 31 5.07 -11.35 4.84
C ILE A 31 4.55 -10.38 3.78
N ALA A 32 5.38 -9.45 3.30
CA ALA A 32 4.98 -8.47 2.30
C ALA A 32 4.60 -9.12 0.97
N PHE A 33 5.41 -10.04 0.45
CA PHE A 33 5.10 -10.79 -0.78
C PHE A 33 3.91 -11.73 -0.60
N GLY A 34 3.76 -12.34 0.57
CA GLY A 34 2.60 -13.18 0.91
C GLY A 34 1.30 -12.41 0.96
N ALA A 35 1.26 -11.26 1.65
CA ALA A 35 0.09 -10.38 1.66
C ALA A 35 -0.24 -9.87 0.25
N THR A 36 0.78 -9.49 -0.53
CA THR A 36 0.59 -9.05 -1.93
C THR A 36 -0.03 -10.16 -2.78
N THR A 37 0.47 -11.38 -2.67
CA THR A 37 -0.01 -12.54 -3.46
C THR A 37 -1.41 -12.97 -3.02
N ALA A 38 -1.67 -13.05 -1.71
CA ALA A 38 -2.98 -13.41 -1.17
C ALA A 38 -4.06 -12.45 -1.66
N ILE A 39 -3.80 -11.15 -1.55
CA ILE A 39 -4.76 -10.10 -1.95
C ILE A 39 -4.92 -10.07 -3.48
N LEU A 40 -3.84 -10.22 -4.24
CA LEU A 40 -3.93 -10.34 -5.70
C LEU A 40 -4.83 -11.51 -6.10
N LEU A 41 -4.69 -12.68 -5.47
CA LEU A 41 -5.54 -13.84 -5.75
C LEU A 41 -6.99 -13.65 -5.34
N VAL A 42 -7.27 -13.03 -4.19
CA VAL A 42 -8.65 -12.68 -3.78
C VAL A 42 -9.30 -11.77 -4.83
N VAL A 43 -8.58 -10.75 -5.30
CA VAL A 43 -9.08 -9.81 -6.30
C VAL A 43 -9.31 -10.48 -7.65
N LEU A 44 -8.37 -11.32 -8.11
CA LEU A 44 -8.52 -12.08 -9.35
C LEU A 44 -9.66 -13.10 -9.27
N GLY A 45 -9.84 -13.75 -8.11
CA GLY A 45 -10.97 -14.64 -7.86
C GLY A 45 -12.31 -13.92 -7.89
N GLY A 46 -12.37 -12.71 -7.32
CA GLY A 46 -13.57 -11.85 -7.42
C GLY A 46 -13.89 -11.44 -8.85
N ILE A 47 -12.89 -11.05 -9.65
CA ILE A 47 -13.07 -10.76 -11.08
C ILE A 47 -13.61 -11.99 -11.81
N GLY A 48 -12.98 -13.16 -11.61
CA GLY A 48 -13.41 -14.41 -12.25
C GLY A 48 -14.84 -14.82 -11.87
N ALA A 49 -15.23 -14.62 -10.61
CA ALA A 49 -16.58 -14.89 -10.13
C ALA A 49 -17.62 -14.02 -10.86
N PHE A 50 -17.38 -12.71 -10.97
CA PHE A 50 -18.28 -11.81 -11.70
C PHE A 50 -18.28 -12.07 -13.20
N ASP A 51 -17.11 -12.32 -13.81
CA ASP A 51 -17.02 -12.69 -15.23
C ASP A 51 -17.82 -13.98 -15.51
N GLY A 52 -17.74 -14.98 -14.62
CA GLY A 52 -18.49 -16.23 -14.73
C GLY A 52 -20.00 -16.03 -14.62
N ARG A 53 -20.46 -15.13 -13.75
CA ARG A 53 -21.88 -14.76 -13.64
C ARG A 53 -22.38 -13.97 -14.84
N ALA A 54 -21.51 -13.18 -15.46
CA ALA A 54 -21.83 -12.35 -16.63
C ALA A 54 -21.96 -13.13 -17.95
N VAL A 55 -21.58 -14.41 -18.00
CA VAL A 55 -21.59 -15.20 -19.25
C VAL A 55 -23.01 -15.38 -19.77
N GLY A 56 -23.24 -14.95 -21.01
CA GLY A 56 -24.53 -15.13 -21.70
C GLY A 56 -25.55 -14.02 -21.46
N LEU A 57 -25.21 -13.00 -20.64
CA LEU A 57 -26.07 -11.84 -20.41
C LEU A 57 -25.91 -10.78 -21.51
N PRO A 58 -27.01 -10.16 -21.97
CA PRO A 58 -26.98 -8.98 -22.83
C PRO A 58 -26.09 -7.84 -22.26
N PRO A 59 -25.35 -7.09 -23.10
CA PRO A 59 -24.51 -5.96 -22.66
C PRO A 59 -25.28 -4.78 -22.03
N ALA A 60 -26.61 -4.79 -22.11
CA ALA A 60 -27.48 -3.75 -21.58
C ALA A 60 -27.95 -4.03 -20.14
N ASP A 61 -27.72 -5.23 -19.61
CA ASP A 61 -28.19 -5.62 -18.28
C ASP A 61 -27.29 -5.06 -17.18
N VAL A 62 -27.89 -4.68 -16.06
CA VAL A 62 -27.18 -4.15 -14.89
C VAL A 62 -26.13 -5.14 -14.37
N GLU A 63 -26.41 -6.45 -14.45
CA GLU A 63 -25.49 -7.53 -14.07
C GLU A 63 -24.20 -7.55 -14.90
N SER A 64 -24.26 -7.14 -16.17
CA SER A 64 -23.07 -7.02 -17.06
C SER A 64 -22.08 -5.92 -16.61
N THR A 65 -22.50 -5.08 -15.65
CA THR A 65 -21.69 -3.98 -15.11
C THR A 65 -20.74 -4.43 -14.00
N TYR A 66 -21.07 -5.48 -13.26
CA TYR A 66 -20.29 -5.95 -12.10
C TYR A 66 -18.84 -6.32 -12.45
N PRO A 67 -18.54 -7.03 -13.56
CA PRO A 67 -17.15 -7.33 -13.93
C PRO A 67 -16.34 -6.09 -14.31
N VAL A 68 -16.98 -5.04 -14.85
CA VAL A 68 -16.32 -3.76 -15.12
C VAL A 68 -15.91 -3.11 -13.79
N LEU A 69 -16.82 -3.05 -12.82
CA LEU A 69 -16.54 -2.51 -11.49
C LEU A 69 -15.45 -3.30 -10.74
N ALA A 70 -15.46 -4.64 -10.85
CA ALA A 70 -14.45 -5.49 -10.25
C ALA A 70 -13.04 -5.24 -10.82
N ARG A 71 -12.92 -5.15 -12.15
CA ARG A 71 -11.64 -4.81 -12.83
C ARG A 71 -11.13 -3.43 -12.44
N VAL A 72 -12.04 -2.52 -12.17
CA VAL A 72 -11.72 -1.16 -11.73
C VAL A 72 -11.21 -1.17 -10.30
N ALA A 73 -11.91 -1.82 -9.38
CA ALA A 73 -11.44 -2.00 -8.00
C ALA A 73 -10.05 -2.65 -7.99
N ALA A 74 -9.83 -3.66 -8.82
CA ALA A 74 -8.52 -4.27 -9.01
C ALA A 74 -7.46 -3.27 -9.51
N ALA A 75 -7.78 -2.46 -10.51
CA ALA A 75 -6.88 -1.42 -11.03
C ALA A 75 -6.48 -0.38 -9.96
N LEU A 76 -7.41 0.04 -9.10
CA LEU A 76 -7.09 0.93 -7.97
C LEU A 76 -6.17 0.24 -6.95
N LEU A 77 -6.38 -1.06 -6.68
CA LEU A 77 -5.58 -1.86 -5.75
C LEU A 77 -4.19 -2.24 -6.29
N LEU A 78 -3.94 -2.16 -7.60
CA LEU A 78 -2.62 -2.43 -8.18
C LEU A 78 -1.54 -1.49 -7.63
N ILE A 79 -1.88 -0.23 -7.38
CA ILE A 79 -0.92 0.76 -6.87
C ILE A 79 -0.37 0.33 -5.49
N PRO A 80 -1.19 0.11 -4.45
CA PRO A 80 -0.69 -0.33 -3.15
C PRO A 80 0.02 -1.70 -3.22
N LEU A 81 -0.46 -2.64 -4.04
CA LEU A 81 0.21 -3.94 -4.24
C LEU A 81 1.64 -3.78 -4.78
N VAL A 82 1.82 -3.01 -5.85
CA VAL A 82 3.15 -2.75 -6.44
C VAL A 82 4.05 -1.99 -5.47
N THR A 83 3.50 -1.02 -4.71
CA THR A 83 4.30 -0.30 -3.72
C THR A 83 4.79 -1.18 -2.58
N LEU A 84 3.96 -2.12 -2.11
CA LEU A 84 4.30 -3.09 -1.07
C LEU A 84 5.39 -4.05 -1.55
N GLY A 85 5.21 -4.67 -2.71
CA GLY A 85 6.21 -5.57 -3.31
C GLY A 85 7.54 -4.87 -3.59
N GLY A 86 7.49 -3.64 -4.10
CA GLY A 86 8.70 -2.83 -4.31
C GLY A 86 9.39 -2.41 -3.02
N ALA A 87 8.64 -2.15 -1.94
CA ALA A 87 9.21 -1.86 -0.62
C ALA A 87 9.91 -3.09 -0.03
N ALA A 88 9.29 -4.27 -0.13
CA ALA A 88 9.87 -5.54 0.28
C ALA A 88 11.20 -5.79 -0.44
N ALA A 89 11.24 -5.66 -1.76
CA ALA A 89 12.46 -5.87 -2.54
C ALA A 89 13.59 -4.90 -2.15
N ARG A 90 13.30 -3.61 -1.89
CA ARG A 90 14.32 -2.65 -1.45
C ARG A 90 14.93 -3.00 -0.09
N LEU A 91 14.13 -3.51 0.84
CA LEU A 91 14.61 -3.94 2.16
C LEU A 91 15.60 -5.11 2.05
N VAL A 92 15.35 -6.02 1.12
CA VAL A 92 16.25 -7.16 0.84
C VAL A 92 17.60 -6.69 0.32
N VAL A 93 17.60 -5.70 -0.60
CA VAL A 93 18.82 -5.17 -1.21
C VAL A 93 19.64 -4.35 -0.20
N ALA A 94 19.02 -3.39 0.49
CA ALA A 94 19.71 -2.40 1.32
C ALA A 94 20.62 -3.02 2.42
N ARG A 95 20.28 -4.21 2.91
CA ARG A 95 21.10 -4.91 3.92
C ARG A 95 22.12 -5.86 3.36
N ARG A 96 21.86 -6.34 2.14
CA ARG A 96 22.84 -7.15 1.42
C ARG A 96 24.02 -6.27 1.00
N ASP A 97 23.82 -4.97 0.79
CA ASP A 97 24.84 -4.02 0.32
C ASP A 97 26.13 -4.06 1.15
N ALA A 98 26.08 -4.17 2.48
CA ALA A 98 27.29 -4.26 3.32
C ALA A 98 28.11 -5.53 3.02
N ARG A 99 27.45 -6.68 2.89
CA ARG A 99 28.11 -7.96 2.57
C ARG A 99 28.55 -8.04 1.12
N LEU A 100 27.76 -7.48 0.21
CA LEU A 100 28.11 -7.35 -1.20
C LEU A 100 29.31 -6.42 -1.37
N ALA A 101 29.43 -5.36 -0.56
CA ALA A 101 30.62 -4.52 -0.51
C ALA A 101 31.85 -5.32 -0.04
N THR A 102 31.73 -6.13 1.03
CA THR A 102 32.82 -7.05 1.44
C THR A 102 33.20 -8.02 0.32
N LEU A 103 32.23 -8.63 -0.35
CA LEU A 103 32.49 -9.53 -1.48
C LEU A 103 33.19 -8.80 -2.64
N ARG A 104 32.79 -7.56 -2.95
CA ARG A 104 33.46 -6.73 -3.95
C ARG A 104 34.88 -6.36 -3.53
N LEU A 105 35.13 -6.10 -2.25
CA LEU A 105 36.47 -5.89 -1.70
C LEU A 105 37.34 -7.16 -1.78
N CYS A 106 36.72 -8.34 -1.69
CA CYS A 106 37.37 -9.63 -1.96
C CYS A 106 37.46 -9.99 -3.47
N GLY A 107 37.15 -9.06 -4.38
CA GLY A 107 37.29 -9.25 -5.82
C GLY A 107 36.04 -9.80 -6.56
N ALA A 108 34.88 -9.90 -5.92
CA ALA A 108 33.66 -10.33 -6.59
C ALA A 108 33.18 -9.32 -7.65
N THR A 109 32.75 -9.82 -8.80
CA THR A 109 32.24 -9.00 -9.91
C THR A 109 30.86 -8.42 -9.61
N THR A 110 30.51 -7.30 -10.23
CA THR A 110 29.18 -6.68 -10.15
C THR A 110 28.06 -7.63 -10.59
N THR A 111 28.33 -8.47 -11.59
CA THR A 111 27.40 -9.49 -12.08
C THR A 111 27.16 -10.59 -11.05
N GLN A 112 28.20 -11.10 -10.37
CA GLN A 112 28.05 -12.09 -9.31
C GLN A 112 27.21 -11.56 -8.15
N VAL A 113 27.47 -10.31 -7.75
CA VAL A 113 26.70 -9.59 -6.74
C VAL A 113 25.23 -9.44 -7.16
N ALA A 114 24.97 -9.00 -8.39
CA ALA A 114 23.61 -8.83 -8.90
C ALA A 114 22.84 -10.16 -8.92
N VAL A 115 23.48 -11.25 -9.38
CA VAL A 115 22.88 -12.59 -9.39
C VAL A 115 22.57 -13.07 -7.97
N LEU A 116 23.47 -12.86 -7.00
CA LEU A 116 23.23 -13.24 -5.60
C LEU A 116 21.99 -12.52 -5.04
N THR A 117 21.87 -11.22 -5.33
CA THR A 117 20.74 -10.38 -4.87
C THR A 117 19.43 -10.78 -5.54
N LEU A 118 19.46 -11.04 -6.85
CA LEU A 118 18.31 -11.54 -7.61
C LEU A 118 17.84 -12.87 -7.01
N LEU A 119 18.73 -13.84 -6.84
CA LEU A 119 18.39 -15.16 -6.27
C LEU A 119 17.76 -15.05 -4.88
N GLU A 120 18.26 -14.16 -4.03
CA GLU A 120 17.68 -13.95 -2.70
C GLU A 120 16.26 -13.36 -2.79
N ALA A 121 16.11 -12.25 -3.53
CA ALA A 121 14.82 -11.59 -3.68
C ALA A 121 13.79 -12.52 -4.33
N GLY A 122 14.22 -13.30 -5.33
CA GLY A 122 13.41 -14.32 -5.98
C GLY A 122 13.00 -15.43 -5.02
N ALA A 123 13.93 -15.96 -4.21
CA ALA A 123 13.61 -16.99 -3.22
C ALA A 123 12.60 -16.50 -2.18
N GLN A 124 12.74 -15.26 -1.69
CA GLN A 124 11.79 -14.67 -0.75
C GLN A 124 10.43 -14.37 -1.39
N ALA A 125 10.42 -13.94 -2.65
CA ALA A 125 9.19 -13.71 -3.40
C ALA A 125 8.44 -15.02 -3.71
N VAL A 126 9.15 -16.10 -4.03
CA VAL A 126 8.54 -17.43 -4.25
C VAL A 126 7.99 -17.99 -2.95
N VAL A 127 8.78 -17.98 -1.86
CA VAL A 127 8.32 -18.44 -0.54
C VAL A 127 7.14 -17.59 -0.06
N GLY A 128 7.25 -16.26 -0.16
CA GLY A 128 6.16 -15.34 0.12
C GLY A 128 4.94 -15.63 -0.74
N GLY A 129 5.12 -15.87 -2.04
CA GLY A 129 4.06 -16.24 -2.97
C GLY A 129 3.28 -17.45 -2.50
N PHE A 130 3.95 -18.56 -2.16
CA PHE A 130 3.29 -19.76 -1.62
C PHE A 130 2.62 -19.51 -0.27
N VAL A 131 3.25 -18.76 0.64
CA VAL A 131 2.60 -18.32 1.89
C VAL A 131 1.33 -17.49 1.59
N GLY A 132 1.36 -16.68 0.53
CA GLY A 132 0.21 -15.93 0.06
C GLY A 132 -0.89 -16.80 -0.55
N VAL A 133 -0.55 -17.90 -1.23
CA VAL A 133 -1.54 -18.91 -1.69
C VAL A 133 -2.24 -19.53 -0.49
N LEU A 134 -1.52 -19.86 0.58
CA LEU A 134 -2.13 -20.32 1.83
C LEU A 134 -3.01 -19.24 2.45
N GLY A 135 -2.56 -17.98 2.46
CA GLY A 135 -3.36 -16.85 2.91
C GLY A 135 -4.63 -16.65 2.10
N TYR A 136 -4.58 -16.81 0.78
CA TYR A 136 -5.74 -16.78 -0.11
C TYR A 136 -6.73 -17.90 0.24
N ALA A 137 -6.27 -19.14 0.45
CA ALA A 137 -7.12 -20.24 0.88
C ALA A 137 -7.82 -19.98 2.23
N VAL A 138 -7.14 -19.30 3.17
CA VAL A 138 -7.71 -18.90 4.47
C VAL A 138 -8.72 -17.75 4.33
N LEU A 139 -8.51 -16.83 3.39
CA LEU A 139 -9.41 -15.69 3.14
C LEU A 139 -10.67 -16.08 2.36
N LEU A 140 -10.60 -17.13 1.53
CA LEU A 140 -11.70 -17.57 0.68
C LEU A 140 -13.04 -17.76 1.43
N PRO A 141 -13.11 -18.49 2.56
CA PRO A 141 -14.37 -18.67 3.30
C PRO A 141 -14.97 -17.36 3.80
N ALA A 142 -14.14 -16.39 4.20
CA ALA A 142 -14.61 -15.09 4.65
C ALA A 142 -15.16 -14.26 3.49
N VAL A 143 -14.51 -14.30 2.32
CA VAL A 143 -14.98 -13.62 1.11
C VAL A 143 -16.25 -14.28 0.55
N ALA A 144 -16.39 -15.61 0.69
CA ALA A 144 -17.57 -16.36 0.26
C ALA A 144 -18.86 -15.93 0.97
N GLN A 145 -18.76 -15.42 2.21
CA GLN A 145 -19.91 -14.92 2.97
C GLN A 145 -20.48 -13.59 2.46
N LEU A 146 -19.77 -12.90 1.56
CA LEU A 146 -20.26 -11.66 0.96
C LEU A 146 -21.42 -11.96 0.01
N ARG A 147 -22.47 -11.14 0.11
CA ARG A 147 -23.64 -11.22 -0.75
C ARG A 147 -23.52 -10.21 -1.88
N PHE A 148 -23.61 -10.71 -3.10
CA PHE A 148 -23.69 -9.93 -4.34
C PHE A 148 -24.75 -10.56 -5.22
N GLU A 149 -25.54 -9.74 -5.92
CA GLU A 149 -26.63 -10.19 -6.77
C GLU A 149 -27.66 -11.03 -5.98
N GLY A 150 -27.91 -10.67 -4.72
CA GLY A 150 -28.90 -11.32 -3.84
C GLY A 150 -28.44 -12.65 -3.21
N ARG A 151 -27.32 -13.23 -3.65
CA ARG A 151 -26.77 -14.52 -3.17
C ARG A 151 -25.31 -14.42 -2.69
N THR A 152 -24.87 -15.39 -1.90
CA THR A 152 -23.45 -15.52 -1.51
C THR A 152 -22.60 -16.08 -2.66
N PHE A 153 -21.29 -15.87 -2.61
CA PHE A 153 -20.38 -16.57 -3.51
C PHE A 153 -20.22 -18.04 -3.11
N ASP A 154 -20.12 -18.92 -4.11
CA ASP A 154 -19.62 -20.27 -3.87
C ASP A 154 -18.08 -20.28 -3.87
N LEU A 155 -17.47 -21.22 -3.13
CA LEU A 155 -16.02 -21.36 -3.10
C LEU A 155 -15.46 -21.70 -4.49
N ALA A 156 -16.23 -22.44 -5.30
CA ALA A 156 -15.87 -22.75 -6.68
C ALA A 156 -15.85 -21.50 -7.57
N GLU A 157 -16.75 -20.53 -7.35
CA GLU A 157 -16.79 -19.27 -8.10
C GLU A 157 -15.56 -18.41 -7.81
N LEU A 158 -15.07 -18.41 -6.57
CA LEU A 158 -13.92 -17.62 -6.15
C LEU A 158 -12.58 -18.29 -6.43
N TRP A 159 -12.56 -19.58 -6.81
CA TRP A 159 -11.34 -20.33 -7.08
C TRP A 159 -10.76 -19.97 -8.46
N VAL A 160 -9.58 -19.33 -8.47
CA VAL A 160 -8.97 -18.81 -9.71
C VAL A 160 -8.31 -19.89 -10.59
N GLY A 161 -8.26 -21.14 -10.12
CA GLY A 161 -7.57 -22.25 -10.80
C GLY A 161 -6.05 -22.27 -10.60
N VAL A 162 -5.47 -23.46 -10.72
CA VAL A 162 -4.01 -23.67 -10.56
C VAL A 162 -3.16 -22.83 -11.53
N PRO A 163 -3.53 -22.68 -12.82
CA PRO A 163 -2.74 -21.87 -13.75
C PRO A 163 -2.62 -20.41 -13.30
N THR A 164 -3.72 -19.80 -12.85
CA THR A 164 -3.74 -18.41 -12.39
C THR A 164 -2.98 -18.24 -11.08
N VAL A 165 -3.05 -19.22 -10.18
CA VAL A 165 -2.24 -19.25 -8.95
C VAL A 165 -0.75 -19.22 -9.27
N LEU A 166 -0.30 -20.09 -10.20
CA LEU A 166 1.09 -20.11 -10.63
C LEU A 166 1.49 -18.82 -11.35
N ALA A 167 0.61 -18.26 -12.19
CA ALA A 167 0.82 -17.00 -12.87
C ALA A 167 0.95 -15.82 -11.88
N ALA A 168 0.15 -15.79 -10.81
CA ALA A 168 0.23 -14.75 -9.78
C ALA A 168 1.54 -14.82 -8.99
N VAL A 169 1.96 -16.03 -8.57
CA VAL A 169 3.27 -16.23 -7.92
C VAL A 169 4.41 -15.82 -8.86
N GLY A 170 4.32 -16.19 -10.14
CA GLY A 170 5.26 -15.76 -11.18
C GLY A 170 5.31 -14.24 -11.33
N ALA A 171 4.16 -13.57 -11.40
CA ALA A 171 4.05 -12.12 -11.54
C ALA A 171 4.67 -11.38 -10.34
N VAL A 172 4.38 -11.81 -9.11
CA VAL A 172 4.99 -11.22 -7.89
C VAL A 172 6.50 -11.43 -7.89
N THR A 173 6.98 -12.60 -8.34
CA THR A 173 8.41 -12.88 -8.47
C THR A 173 9.08 -11.98 -9.51
N VAL A 174 8.43 -11.75 -10.66
CA VAL A 174 8.91 -10.80 -11.68
C VAL A 174 8.98 -9.38 -11.11
N VAL A 175 7.94 -8.93 -10.40
CA VAL A 175 7.95 -7.61 -9.74
C VAL A 175 9.10 -7.50 -8.74
N ALA A 176 9.38 -8.56 -7.97
CA ALA A 176 10.51 -8.60 -7.04
C ALA A 176 11.87 -8.47 -7.78
N PHE A 177 12.06 -9.22 -8.87
CA PHE A 177 13.27 -9.12 -9.69
C PHE A 177 13.44 -7.73 -10.31
N LEU A 178 12.40 -7.18 -10.93
CA LEU A 178 12.41 -5.83 -11.52
C LEU A 178 12.74 -4.78 -10.45
N SER A 179 12.15 -4.91 -9.27
CA SER A 179 12.43 -4.02 -8.13
C SER A 179 13.87 -4.15 -7.65
N ALA A 180 14.40 -5.36 -7.51
CA ALA A 180 15.79 -5.62 -7.11
C ALA A 180 16.79 -5.05 -8.13
N VAL A 181 16.57 -5.29 -9.43
CA VAL A 181 17.39 -4.72 -10.52
C VAL A 181 17.35 -3.19 -10.49
N SER A 182 16.16 -2.60 -10.32
CA SER A 182 16.01 -1.14 -10.23
C SER A 182 16.77 -0.55 -9.04
N SER A 183 16.83 -1.27 -7.92
CA SER A 183 17.56 -0.88 -6.71
C SER A 183 19.07 -0.95 -6.96
N LEU A 184 19.57 -2.04 -7.54
CA LEU A 184 20.98 -2.23 -7.87
C LEU A 184 21.48 -1.19 -8.89
N ARG A 185 20.69 -0.88 -9.93
CA ARG A 185 21.04 0.14 -10.93
C ARG A 185 21.25 1.52 -10.32
N ARG A 186 20.42 1.92 -9.35
CA ARG A 186 20.58 3.22 -8.67
C ARG A 186 21.89 3.33 -7.89
N VAL A 187 22.32 2.25 -7.24
CA VAL A 187 23.57 2.21 -6.47
C VAL A 187 24.79 2.22 -7.39
N ALA A 188 24.71 1.57 -8.56
CA ALA A 188 25.80 1.55 -9.54
C ALA A 188 26.00 2.90 -10.25
N ILE A 189 24.93 3.65 -10.53
CA ILE A 189 25.00 4.89 -11.32
C ILE A 189 25.46 6.10 -10.49
N THR A 190 25.16 6.16 -9.18
CA THR A 190 25.56 7.30 -8.32
C THR A 190 26.03 6.85 -6.94
N PRO A 191 27.24 6.28 -6.80
CA PRO A 191 27.79 5.91 -5.49
C PRO A 191 27.95 7.13 -4.55
N LEU A 192 28.28 8.30 -5.10
CA LEU A 192 28.40 9.58 -4.37
C LEU A 192 27.05 10.21 -3.99
N GLY A 193 25.98 9.94 -4.74
CA GLY A 193 24.63 10.47 -4.46
C GLY A 193 23.90 9.75 -3.31
N VAL A 194 24.44 8.62 -2.85
CA VAL A 194 23.96 7.89 -1.66
C VAL A 194 24.67 8.38 -0.39
N ALA A 195 25.96 8.72 -0.50
CA ALA A 195 26.74 9.32 0.60
C ALA A 195 26.43 10.82 0.79
N ALA A 196 26.27 11.56 -0.31
CA ALA A 196 25.77 12.92 -0.27
C ALA A 196 24.24 12.86 -0.16
N ARG A 197 23.70 13.14 1.02
CA ARG A 197 22.26 13.35 1.26
C ARG A 197 21.76 14.61 0.52
N VAL A 198 21.85 14.62 -0.81
CA VAL A 198 21.44 15.74 -1.65
C VAL A 198 19.94 15.91 -1.50
N ARG A 199 19.51 17.10 -1.06
CA ARG A 199 18.09 17.42 -0.84
C ARG A 199 17.29 17.11 -2.11
N PRO A 200 16.20 16.32 -2.03
CA PRO A 200 15.41 15.99 -3.20
C PRO A 200 14.85 17.28 -3.84
N ALA A 201 14.79 17.31 -5.18
CA ALA A 201 14.26 18.44 -5.93
C ALA A 201 12.88 18.87 -5.39
N GLY A 202 12.73 20.18 -5.14
CA GLY A 202 11.52 20.77 -4.57
C GLY A 202 10.28 20.37 -5.36
N LEU A 203 9.29 19.82 -4.65
CA LEU A 203 8.02 19.42 -5.24
C LEU A 203 7.23 20.68 -5.61
N ARG A 204 6.83 20.81 -6.88
CA ARG A 204 6.23 22.03 -7.43
C ARG A 204 4.73 22.11 -7.13
N VAL A 205 4.26 23.33 -6.83
CA VAL A 205 2.84 23.69 -6.62
C VAL A 205 1.95 23.29 -7.81
N VAL A 206 2.52 23.19 -9.02
CA VAL A 206 1.87 22.72 -10.25
C VAL A 206 1.13 21.37 -10.06
N ARG A 207 1.55 20.52 -9.11
CA ARG A 207 0.84 19.26 -8.79
C ARG A 207 -0.57 19.50 -8.21
N LEU A 208 -0.78 20.59 -7.48
CA LEU A 208 -2.12 20.95 -6.98
C LEU A 208 -3.04 21.35 -8.15
N VAL A 209 -2.48 22.01 -9.17
CA VAL A 209 -3.23 22.37 -10.39
C VAL A 209 -3.74 21.11 -11.09
N THR A 210 -2.97 20.02 -11.12
CA THR A 210 -3.46 18.76 -11.71
C THR A 210 -4.65 18.16 -10.96
N MET A 211 -4.69 18.26 -9.63
CA MET A 211 -5.83 17.81 -8.82
C MET A 211 -7.06 18.68 -9.04
N LEU A 212 -6.87 20.00 -9.06
CA LEU A 212 -7.94 20.95 -9.33
C LEU A 212 -8.53 20.78 -10.74
N LEU A 213 -7.67 20.60 -11.75
CA LEU A 213 -8.10 20.37 -13.13
C LEU A 213 -9.00 19.14 -13.26
N VAL A 214 -8.59 18.02 -12.65
CA VAL A 214 -9.39 16.78 -12.66
C VAL A 214 -10.72 16.98 -11.94
N ALA A 215 -10.74 17.69 -10.81
CA ALA A 215 -11.98 18.00 -10.10
C ALA A 215 -12.93 18.89 -10.92
N VAL A 216 -12.40 19.90 -11.62
CA VAL A 216 -13.20 20.77 -12.51
C VAL A 216 -13.78 19.95 -13.66
N VAL A 217 -12.96 19.13 -14.33
CA VAL A 217 -13.42 18.25 -15.42
C VAL A 217 -14.52 17.31 -14.91
N PHE A 218 -14.34 16.70 -13.73
CA PHE A 218 -15.34 15.84 -13.10
C PHE A 218 -16.66 16.58 -12.87
N GLY A 219 -16.60 17.77 -12.26
CA GLY A 219 -17.77 18.58 -11.98
C GLY A 219 -18.51 19.03 -13.23
N VAL A 220 -17.78 19.42 -14.28
CA VAL A 220 -18.36 19.78 -15.59
C VAL A 220 -19.06 18.58 -16.22
N VAL A 221 -18.39 17.43 -16.25
CA VAL A 221 -18.96 16.19 -16.80
C VAL A 221 -20.22 15.79 -16.04
N MET A 222 -20.21 15.82 -14.71
CA MET A 222 -21.39 15.44 -13.94
C MET A 222 -22.57 16.41 -14.08
N ARG A 223 -22.29 17.71 -14.26
CA ARG A 223 -23.33 18.75 -14.43
C ARG A 223 -23.83 18.88 -15.85
N SER A 224 -23.15 18.29 -16.82
CA SER A 224 -23.49 18.43 -18.24
C SER A 224 -24.83 17.78 -18.63
N GLY A 225 -25.41 16.93 -17.77
CA GLY A 225 -26.70 16.29 -18.01
C GLY A 225 -26.69 15.21 -19.11
N VAL A 226 -25.54 14.98 -19.77
CA VAL A 226 -25.39 13.87 -20.70
C VAL A 226 -25.22 12.55 -19.95
N ASN A 227 -25.74 11.47 -20.52
CA ASN A 227 -25.49 10.12 -20.03
C ASN A 227 -24.00 9.79 -20.19
N VAL A 228 -23.27 9.86 -19.08
CA VAL A 228 -21.83 9.56 -19.06
C VAL A 228 -21.65 8.04 -19.00
N PRO A 229 -20.95 7.42 -19.97
CA PRO A 229 -20.66 5.99 -19.91
C PRO A 229 -19.92 5.65 -18.62
N LEU A 230 -20.27 4.55 -17.97
CA LEU A 230 -19.66 4.13 -16.71
C LEU A 230 -18.13 4.08 -16.77
N VAL A 231 -17.57 3.62 -17.89
CA VAL A 231 -16.12 3.56 -18.12
C VAL A 231 -15.47 4.95 -17.99
N VAL A 232 -16.13 6.00 -18.47
CA VAL A 232 -15.64 7.38 -18.39
C VAL A 232 -15.72 7.87 -16.94
N LEU A 233 -16.85 7.66 -16.26
CA LEU A 233 -17.03 8.03 -14.85
C LEU A 233 -15.95 7.38 -13.98
N VAL A 234 -15.73 6.09 -14.18
CA VAL A 234 -14.73 5.31 -13.48
C VAL A 234 -13.31 5.77 -13.81
N GLY A 235 -13.00 6.01 -15.09
CA GLY A 235 -11.69 6.55 -15.49
C GLY A 235 -11.39 7.87 -14.79
N LEU A 236 -12.40 8.71 -14.62
CA LEU A 236 -12.33 9.97 -13.86
C LEU A 236 -12.08 9.75 -12.36
N LEU A 237 -12.69 8.74 -11.74
CA LEU A 237 -12.41 8.36 -10.34
C LEU A 237 -10.98 7.82 -10.15
N VAL A 238 -10.51 6.97 -11.06
CA VAL A 238 -9.13 6.46 -11.07
C VAL A 238 -8.15 7.62 -11.23
N LEU A 239 -8.44 8.55 -12.15
CA LEU A 239 -7.64 9.75 -12.36
C LEU A 239 -7.65 10.64 -11.11
N GLY A 240 -8.80 10.79 -10.45
CA GLY A 240 -8.93 11.46 -9.14
C GLY A 240 -7.97 10.86 -8.11
N PHE A 241 -7.98 9.54 -7.93
CA PHE A 241 -7.05 8.87 -7.02
C PHE A 241 -5.57 9.01 -7.45
N ALA A 242 -5.29 8.98 -8.75
CA ALA A 242 -3.94 9.21 -9.26
C ALA A 242 -3.42 10.60 -8.88
N THR A 243 -4.26 11.63 -8.91
CA THR A 243 -3.86 12.99 -8.48
C THR A 243 -3.48 13.05 -7.00
N ILE A 244 -4.17 12.30 -6.13
CA ILE A 244 -3.81 12.18 -4.70
C ILE A 244 -2.38 11.66 -4.54
N ASN A 245 -1.97 10.67 -5.35
CA ASN A 245 -0.61 10.12 -5.30
C ASN A 245 0.46 11.06 -5.88
N VAL A 246 0.08 11.92 -6.82
CA VAL A 246 0.97 12.96 -7.37
C VAL A 246 1.17 14.10 -6.37
N VAL A 247 0.09 14.54 -5.73
CA VAL A 247 0.06 15.65 -4.75
C VAL A 247 0.59 15.21 -3.39
N GLY A 248 0.39 13.97 -3.00
CA GLY A 248 0.65 13.46 -1.66
C GLY A 248 2.06 13.74 -1.10
N PRO A 249 3.15 13.43 -1.83
CA PRO A 249 4.50 13.79 -1.38
C PRO A 249 4.71 15.29 -1.18
N PHE A 250 4.04 16.13 -1.99
CA PHE A 250 4.13 17.59 -1.82
C PHE A 250 3.47 17.99 -0.51
N VAL A 251 2.26 17.49 -0.23
CA VAL A 251 1.55 17.79 1.02
C VAL A 251 2.31 17.26 2.22
N ALA A 252 2.87 16.04 2.16
CA ALA A 252 3.74 15.50 3.20
C ALA A 252 4.96 16.41 3.47
N SER A 253 5.58 16.98 2.43
CA SER A 253 6.71 17.90 2.58
C SER A 253 6.31 19.25 3.20
N VAL A 254 5.11 19.74 2.89
CA VAL A 254 4.55 20.97 3.49
C VAL A 254 4.20 20.71 4.95
N GLN A 255 3.53 19.60 5.24
CA GLN A 255 3.20 19.17 6.60
C GLN A 255 4.48 19.06 7.45
N GLY A 256 5.52 18.40 6.94
CA GLY A 256 6.82 18.29 7.62
C GLY A 256 7.43 19.66 7.95
N ARG A 257 7.36 20.62 7.02
CA ARG A 257 7.83 22.01 7.23
C ARG A 257 7.06 22.72 8.33
N ILE A 258 5.74 22.67 8.28
CA ILE A 258 4.87 23.30 9.28
C ILE A 258 5.12 22.70 10.66
N VAL A 259 5.18 21.36 10.74
CA VAL A 259 5.39 20.63 12.00
C VAL A 259 6.77 20.93 12.57
N ALA A 260 7.82 20.93 11.76
CA ALA A 260 9.17 21.26 12.23
C ALA A 260 9.30 22.73 12.67
N ALA A 261 8.62 23.65 11.99
CA ALA A 261 8.63 25.07 12.35
C ALA A 261 7.84 25.36 13.64
N ARG A 262 6.79 24.58 13.92
CA ARG A 262 5.92 24.74 15.11
C ARG A 262 6.26 23.78 16.25
N ALA A 263 7.33 23.00 16.12
CA ALA A 263 7.67 21.98 17.10
C ALA A 263 8.12 22.63 18.41
N THR A 264 7.45 22.28 19.51
CA THR A 264 7.82 22.67 20.87
C THR A 264 8.53 21.55 21.65
N ASP A 265 8.50 20.32 21.12
CA ASP A 265 9.19 19.15 21.67
C ASP A 265 10.14 18.48 20.65
N VAL A 266 11.19 17.84 21.16
CA VAL A 266 12.23 17.17 20.36
C VAL A 266 11.64 16.10 19.44
N ALA A 267 10.66 15.32 19.92
CA ALA A 267 10.05 14.25 19.13
C ALA A 267 9.26 14.80 17.93
N THR A 268 8.53 15.90 18.08
CA THR A 268 7.85 16.60 16.98
C THR A 268 8.84 17.19 15.99
N LEU A 269 9.91 17.84 16.50
CA LEU A 269 10.92 18.45 15.64
C LEU A 269 11.62 17.39 14.78
N LEU A 270 12.02 16.28 15.39
CA LEU A 270 12.69 15.18 14.72
C LEU A 270 11.78 14.54 13.66
N ALA A 271 10.52 14.26 14.02
CA ALA A 271 9.55 13.68 13.10
C ALA A 271 9.26 14.61 11.90
N GLY A 272 9.10 15.92 12.15
CA GLY A 272 8.92 16.92 11.10
C GLY A 272 10.12 17.03 10.16
N ARG A 273 11.34 17.06 10.71
CA ARG A 273 12.59 17.11 9.93
C ARG A 273 12.77 15.86 9.05
N ARG A 274 12.59 14.66 9.62
CA ARG A 274 12.68 13.40 8.88
C ARG A 274 11.61 13.29 7.78
N LEU A 275 10.40 13.79 8.02
CA LEU A 275 9.34 13.85 7.00
C LEU A 275 9.71 14.78 5.84
N MET A 276 10.31 15.94 6.13
CA MET A 276 10.80 16.86 5.09
C MET A 276 11.95 16.28 4.27
N ASP A 277 12.83 15.50 4.90
CA ASP A 277 13.98 14.91 4.23
C ASP A 277 13.56 13.80 3.24
N GLN A 278 12.52 13.01 3.58
CA GLN A 278 12.06 11.86 2.77
C GLN A 278 10.54 11.80 2.52
N PRO A 279 9.92 12.85 1.93
CA PRO A 279 8.46 12.95 1.85
C PRO A 279 7.82 11.89 0.93
N ARG A 280 8.50 11.52 -0.16
CA ARG A 280 7.99 10.47 -1.08
C ARG A 280 7.94 9.10 -0.42
N THR A 281 8.95 8.77 0.38
CA THR A 281 9.02 7.47 1.06
C THR A 281 7.99 7.42 2.18
N ALA A 282 7.83 8.51 2.94
CA ALA A 282 6.81 8.64 3.97
C ALA A 282 5.37 8.58 3.40
N TRP A 283 5.12 9.23 2.26
CA TRP A 283 3.83 9.15 1.58
C TRP A 283 3.50 7.71 1.14
N ARG A 284 4.47 7.02 0.53
CA ARG A 284 4.26 5.64 0.06
C ARG A 284 3.94 4.65 1.19
N SER A 285 4.35 4.91 2.43
CA SER A 285 3.94 4.06 3.56
C SER A 285 2.47 4.13 3.90
N VAL A 286 1.84 5.28 3.66
CA VAL A 286 0.43 5.51 4.03
C VAL A 286 -0.49 5.71 2.82
N GLY A 287 0.03 5.58 1.59
CA GLY A 287 -0.75 5.78 0.35
C GLY A 287 -1.91 4.79 0.19
N GLY A 288 -1.84 3.61 0.79
CA GLY A 288 -3.00 2.71 0.86
C GLY A 288 -4.13 3.27 1.73
N VAL A 289 -3.81 4.08 2.74
CA VAL A 289 -4.83 4.75 3.57
C VAL A 289 -5.51 5.86 2.80
N SER A 290 -4.79 6.65 2.00
CA SER A 290 -5.46 7.66 1.17
C SER A 290 -6.41 7.02 0.15
N LEU A 291 -6.08 5.84 -0.38
CA LEU A 291 -7.01 5.04 -1.19
C LEU A 291 -8.22 4.61 -0.38
N ALA A 292 -8.00 4.07 0.82
CA ALA A 292 -9.07 3.66 1.72
C ALA A 292 -10.00 4.84 2.04
N THR A 293 -9.46 5.98 2.48
CA THR A 293 -10.23 7.21 2.75
C THR A 293 -10.97 7.72 1.51
N PHE A 294 -10.36 7.64 0.33
CA PHE A 294 -11.00 8.02 -0.92
C PHE A 294 -12.23 7.15 -1.24
N ILE A 295 -12.06 5.82 -1.15
CA ILE A 295 -13.14 4.85 -1.38
C ILE A 295 -14.22 4.99 -0.30
N ALA A 296 -13.85 5.19 0.97
CA ALA A 296 -14.79 5.45 2.05
C ALA A 296 -15.68 6.66 1.75
N GLY A 297 -15.09 7.74 1.21
CA GLY A 297 -15.81 8.94 0.80
C GLY A 297 -16.85 8.65 -0.28
N LEU A 298 -16.46 7.92 -1.32
CA LEU A 298 -17.36 7.49 -2.39
C LEU A 298 -18.48 6.58 -1.87
N ALA A 299 -18.11 5.57 -1.08
CA ALA A 299 -19.03 4.58 -0.52
C ALA A 299 -20.09 5.20 0.40
N SER A 300 -19.68 6.17 1.22
CA SER A 300 -20.58 6.84 2.17
C SER A 300 -21.65 7.67 1.46
N VAL A 301 -21.33 8.26 0.30
CA VAL A 301 -22.31 8.98 -0.52
C VAL A 301 -23.29 8.01 -1.19
N MET A 302 -22.82 6.88 -1.71
CA MET A 302 -23.71 5.88 -2.35
C MET A 302 -24.79 5.37 -1.38
N ALA A 303 -24.46 5.27 -0.09
CA ALA A 303 -25.43 4.89 0.94
C ALA A 303 -26.61 5.87 1.10
N VAL A 304 -26.46 7.16 0.78
CA VAL A 304 -27.57 8.14 0.84
C VAL A 304 -28.51 7.98 -0.33
N LEU A 305 -27.94 7.75 -1.52
CA LEU A 305 -28.71 7.60 -2.74
C LEU A 305 -29.66 6.41 -2.64
N ASP A 306 -29.30 5.42 -1.83
CA ASP A 306 -30.11 4.25 -1.52
C ASP A 306 -31.35 4.58 -0.67
N THR A 307 -31.15 5.29 0.45
CA THR A 307 -32.22 5.62 1.41
C THR A 307 -33.23 6.67 0.89
N SER A 308 -32.84 7.49 -0.08
CA SER A 308 -33.59 8.69 -0.49
C SER A 308 -34.55 8.47 -1.66
N SER A 309 -34.73 7.24 -2.15
CA SER A 309 -35.40 7.00 -3.41
C SER A 309 -36.46 5.89 -3.36
N SER A 310 -37.68 6.19 -3.81
CA SER A 310 -38.75 5.23 -4.12
C SER A 310 -38.41 4.47 -5.43
N ARG A 311 -37.24 3.83 -5.49
CA ARG A 311 -36.75 3.13 -6.67
C ARG A 311 -37.23 1.68 -6.73
N PRO A 312 -37.34 1.07 -7.92
CA PRO A 312 -37.64 -0.34 -8.07
C PRO A 312 -36.59 -1.23 -7.36
N ALA A 313 -37.01 -2.41 -6.89
CA ALA A 313 -36.19 -3.29 -6.04
C ALA A 313 -34.81 -3.65 -6.65
N THR A 314 -34.72 -3.74 -7.98
CA THR A 314 -33.47 -4.02 -8.71
C THR A 314 -32.40 -2.95 -8.51
N ASP A 315 -32.80 -1.67 -8.41
CA ASP A 315 -31.87 -0.56 -8.20
C ASP A 315 -31.34 -0.55 -6.75
N HIS A 316 -32.17 -0.94 -5.79
CA HIS A 316 -31.78 -1.03 -4.37
C HIS A 316 -30.71 -2.10 -4.15
N GLN A 317 -30.89 -3.27 -4.78
CA GLN A 317 -29.90 -4.35 -4.73
C GLN A 317 -28.56 -3.93 -5.36
N TYR A 318 -28.59 -3.24 -6.51
CA TYR A 318 -27.39 -2.75 -7.16
C TYR A 318 -26.61 -1.73 -6.30
N LEU A 319 -27.31 -0.79 -5.65
CA LEU A 319 -26.69 0.19 -4.75
C LEU A 319 -26.11 -0.47 -3.48
N ALA A 320 -26.81 -1.46 -2.92
CA ALA A 320 -26.32 -2.25 -1.79
C ALA A 320 -25.06 -3.05 -2.15
N ASP A 321 -25.04 -3.68 -3.31
CA ASP A 321 -23.88 -4.40 -3.82
C ASP A 321 -22.69 -3.47 -4.11
N LEU A 322 -22.94 -2.28 -4.66
CA LEU A 322 -21.92 -1.25 -4.87
C LEU A 322 -21.32 -0.78 -3.54
N SER A 323 -22.14 -0.59 -2.51
CA SER A 323 -21.68 -0.27 -1.15
C SER A 323 -20.81 -1.39 -0.58
N THR A 324 -21.24 -2.64 -0.72
CA THR A 324 -20.52 -3.83 -0.25
C THR A 324 -19.17 -3.98 -0.96
N GLY A 325 -19.13 -3.82 -2.28
CA GLY A 325 -17.89 -3.82 -3.07
C GLY A 325 -16.93 -2.69 -2.68
N ALA A 326 -17.46 -1.49 -2.39
CA ALA A 326 -16.64 -0.39 -1.91
C ALA A 326 -16.08 -0.64 -0.50
N MET A 327 -16.87 -1.21 0.42
CA MET A 327 -16.40 -1.61 1.76
C MET A 327 -15.35 -2.74 1.70
N LEU A 328 -15.52 -3.70 0.80
CA LEU A 328 -14.52 -4.75 0.56
C LEU A 328 -13.20 -4.14 0.04
N THR A 329 -13.28 -3.25 -0.95
CA THR A 329 -12.10 -2.61 -1.53
C THR A 329 -11.38 -1.73 -0.49
N LEU A 330 -12.15 -1.01 0.33
CA LEU A 330 -11.66 -0.25 1.47
C LEU A 330 -10.91 -1.15 2.47
N ALA A 331 -11.50 -2.29 2.85
CA ALA A 331 -10.89 -3.23 3.79
C ALA A 331 -9.57 -3.78 3.25
N ILE A 332 -9.53 -4.15 1.96
CA ILE A 332 -8.32 -4.61 1.29
C ILE A 332 -7.25 -3.50 1.25
N ALA A 333 -7.63 -2.27 0.88
CA ALA A 333 -6.71 -1.13 0.84
C ALA A 333 -6.14 -0.80 2.24
N GLY A 334 -6.97 -0.84 3.28
CA GLY A 334 -6.57 -0.66 4.67
C GLY A 334 -5.61 -1.75 5.15
N LEU A 335 -5.87 -3.03 4.81
CA LEU A 335 -4.99 -4.14 5.12
C LEU A 335 -3.64 -4.01 4.42
N LEU A 336 -3.63 -3.67 3.12
CA LEU A 336 -2.38 -3.40 2.38
C LEU A 336 -1.60 -2.23 3.00
N ALA A 337 -2.29 -1.16 3.40
CA ALA A 337 -1.66 -0.02 4.05
C ALA A 337 -1.04 -0.39 5.40
N ALA A 338 -1.72 -1.24 6.18
CA ALA A 338 -1.25 -1.73 7.46
C ALA A 338 0.01 -2.60 7.31
N VAL A 339 -0.02 -3.58 6.40
CA VAL A 339 1.14 -4.44 6.11
C VAL A 339 2.30 -3.60 5.56
N SER A 340 2.03 -2.69 4.63
CA SER A 340 3.04 -1.79 4.05
C SER A 340 3.70 -0.89 5.09
N THR A 341 2.89 -0.28 5.98
CA THR A 341 3.41 0.53 7.08
C THR A 341 4.22 -0.31 8.06
N GLY A 342 3.71 -1.47 8.48
CA GLY A 342 4.41 -2.36 9.41
C GLY A 342 5.75 -2.85 8.85
N VAL A 343 5.78 -3.20 7.55
CA VAL A 343 6.99 -3.58 6.82
C VAL A 343 7.98 -2.42 6.75
N MET A 344 7.56 -1.23 6.33
CA MET A 344 8.49 -0.11 6.26
C MET A 344 8.99 0.37 7.62
N GLN A 345 8.14 0.38 8.65
CA GLN A 345 8.54 0.77 10.00
C GLN A 345 9.49 -0.25 10.63
N SER A 346 9.19 -1.55 10.50
CA SER A 346 10.10 -2.60 10.96
C SER A 346 11.44 -2.55 10.23
N GLY A 347 11.42 -2.31 8.92
CA GLY A 347 12.62 -2.11 8.11
C GLY A 347 13.49 -0.97 8.65
N ARG A 348 12.89 0.23 8.82
CA ARG A 348 13.60 1.41 9.35
C ARG A 348 14.19 1.19 10.72
N VAL A 349 13.47 0.55 11.64
CA VAL A 349 13.95 0.27 13.00
C VAL A 349 15.23 -0.54 12.95
N ILE A 350 15.26 -1.59 12.14
CA ILE A 350 16.46 -2.44 12.11
C ILE A 350 17.58 -1.80 11.24
N ASP A 351 17.26 -0.93 10.26
CA ASP A 351 18.27 -0.17 9.50
C ASP A 351 18.96 0.90 10.36
N GLN A 352 18.22 1.56 11.26
CA GLN A 352 18.71 2.63 12.13
C GLN A 352 19.18 2.13 13.50
N ARG A 353 19.28 0.82 13.71
CA ARG A 353 19.57 0.23 15.03
C ARG A 353 20.84 0.79 15.67
N ASP A 354 21.91 0.95 14.88
CA ASP A 354 23.22 1.37 15.37
C ASP A 354 23.18 2.86 15.74
N GLU A 355 22.40 3.65 14.99
CA GLU A 355 22.14 5.07 15.26
C GLU A 355 21.31 5.22 16.55
N TYR A 356 20.20 4.48 16.69
CA TYR A 356 19.40 4.46 17.91
C TYR A 356 20.23 4.08 19.14
N ARG A 357 21.13 3.09 19.00
CA ARG A 357 22.05 2.67 20.05
C ARG A 357 23.05 3.78 20.39
N SER A 358 23.68 4.41 19.40
CA SER A 358 24.61 5.51 19.65
C SER A 358 23.95 6.70 20.36
N LEU A 359 22.70 7.02 20.01
CA LEU A 359 21.94 8.08 20.66
C LEU A 359 21.58 7.72 22.10
N ALA A 360 21.19 6.46 22.33
CA ALA A 360 20.93 5.96 23.68
C ALA A 360 22.19 5.98 24.55
N LEU A 361 23.34 5.54 24.01
CA LEU A 361 24.63 5.59 24.68
C LEU A 361 25.12 7.02 24.93
N ALA A 362 24.75 7.97 24.06
CA ALA A 362 24.99 9.39 24.25
C ALA A 362 24.04 10.05 25.28
N GLY A 363 23.15 9.27 25.92
CA GLY A 363 22.25 9.74 26.98
C GLY A 363 20.85 10.17 26.51
N THR A 364 20.48 9.92 25.26
CA THR A 364 19.12 10.22 24.78
C THR A 364 18.12 9.21 25.34
N ASP A 365 17.04 9.71 25.95
CA ASP A 365 15.96 8.86 26.45
C ASP A 365 15.27 8.09 25.30
N LEU A 366 15.22 6.75 25.42
CA LEU A 366 14.55 5.85 24.49
C LEU A 366 13.06 6.18 24.33
N ALA A 367 12.42 6.75 25.36
CA ALA A 367 11.02 7.17 25.28
C ALA A 367 10.82 8.32 24.29
N VAL A 368 11.78 9.24 24.18
CA VAL A 368 11.74 10.35 23.21
C VAL A 368 11.86 9.80 21.78
N LEU A 369 12.76 8.84 21.57
CA LEU A 369 12.97 8.19 20.28
C LEU A 369 11.75 7.36 19.83
N ASP A 370 11.10 6.64 20.75
CA ASP A 370 9.86 5.90 20.45
C ASP A 370 8.68 6.85 20.13
N ARG A 371 8.54 7.96 20.86
CA ARG A 371 7.55 9.01 20.56
C ARG A 371 7.80 9.64 19.20
N ALA A 372 9.05 9.93 18.85
CA ALA A 372 9.40 10.45 17.53
C ALA A 372 8.99 9.47 16.43
N ARG A 373 9.25 8.16 16.60
CA ARG A 373 8.85 7.12 15.64
C ARG A 373 7.32 7.04 15.46
N MET A 374 6.55 7.15 16.54
CA MET A 374 5.08 7.19 16.43
C MET A 374 4.62 8.43 15.68
N LYS A 375 5.20 9.60 15.95
CA LYS A 375 4.89 10.84 15.20
C LYS A 375 5.28 10.72 13.72
N GLU A 376 6.39 10.08 13.38
CA GLU A 376 6.79 9.80 11.99
C GLU A 376 5.80 8.92 11.22
N THR A 377 4.98 8.13 11.93
CA THR A 377 3.91 7.33 11.32
C THR A 377 2.61 8.13 11.23
N LEU A 378 2.25 8.86 12.29
CA LEU A 378 1.01 9.63 12.36
C LEU A 378 1.00 10.85 11.43
N LEU A 379 2.14 11.53 11.26
CA LEU A 379 2.20 12.74 10.44
C LEU A 379 1.87 12.48 8.95
N PRO A 380 2.48 11.49 8.28
CA PRO A 380 2.06 11.11 6.93
C PRO A 380 0.63 10.61 6.88
N LEU A 381 0.18 9.88 7.90
CA LEU A 381 -1.18 9.33 7.98
C LEU A 381 -2.23 10.46 7.94
N TYR A 382 -2.05 11.50 8.76
CA TYR A 382 -2.92 12.69 8.73
C TYR A 382 -2.86 13.41 7.39
N ALA A 383 -1.68 13.54 6.78
CA ALA A 383 -1.55 14.11 5.45
C ALA A 383 -2.30 13.28 4.39
N ALA A 384 -2.25 11.95 4.47
CA ALA A 384 -2.96 11.04 3.55
C ALA A 384 -4.48 11.14 3.70
N ILE A 385 -4.99 11.17 4.94
CA ILE A 385 -6.42 11.32 5.23
C ILE A 385 -6.90 12.71 4.78
N GLY A 386 -6.18 13.78 5.13
CA GLY A 386 -6.55 15.15 4.79
C GLY A 386 -6.55 15.41 3.28
N THR A 387 -5.58 14.88 2.55
CA THR A 387 -5.56 14.99 1.07
C THR A 387 -6.66 14.18 0.40
N ALA A 388 -6.94 12.97 0.89
CA ALA A 388 -8.05 12.18 0.38
C ALA A 388 -9.40 12.85 0.65
N LEU A 389 -9.60 13.42 1.85
CA LEU A 389 -10.76 14.22 2.20
C LEU A 389 -10.97 15.40 1.24
N VAL A 390 -9.92 16.19 1.00
CA VAL A 390 -9.98 17.32 0.07
C VAL A 390 -10.30 16.85 -1.34
N ALA A 391 -9.68 15.76 -1.82
CA ALA A 391 -9.95 15.23 -3.15
C ALA A 391 -11.38 14.70 -3.30
N VAL A 392 -11.89 13.96 -2.30
CA VAL A 392 -13.28 13.49 -2.26
C VAL A 392 -14.24 14.68 -2.27
N GLY A 393 -14.01 15.68 -1.42
CA GLY A 393 -14.83 16.89 -1.38
C GLY A 393 -14.83 17.64 -2.71
N LEU A 394 -13.66 17.83 -3.32
CA LEU A 394 -13.52 18.49 -4.62
C LEU A 394 -14.22 17.76 -5.77
N LEU A 395 -14.28 16.42 -5.73
CA LEU A 395 -14.97 15.63 -6.76
C LEU A 395 -16.47 15.54 -6.50
N LEU A 396 -16.88 15.26 -5.26
CA LEU A 396 -18.28 14.97 -4.94
C LEU A 396 -19.11 16.23 -4.76
N VAL A 397 -18.61 17.31 -4.14
CA VAL A 397 -19.42 18.53 -3.93
C VAL A 397 -19.98 19.10 -5.24
N PRO A 398 -19.21 19.19 -6.35
CA PRO A 398 -19.77 19.64 -7.63
C PRO A 398 -20.81 18.70 -8.23
N ALA A 399 -20.69 17.40 -7.97
CA ALA A 399 -21.50 16.34 -8.56
C ALA A 399 -22.87 16.15 -7.89
N ILE A 400 -22.90 16.15 -6.57
CA ILE A 400 -24.11 15.83 -5.77
C ILE A 400 -24.56 16.98 -4.86
N GLY A 401 -23.81 18.09 -4.83
CA GLY A 401 -24.07 19.23 -3.94
C GLY A 401 -23.59 19.01 -2.50
N MET A 402 -23.74 20.05 -1.67
CA MET A 402 -23.33 19.99 -0.25
C MET A 402 -24.32 19.22 0.65
N THR A 403 -25.53 18.96 0.18
CA THR A 403 -26.63 18.35 0.96
C THR A 403 -26.32 16.91 1.37
N ALA A 404 -25.59 16.16 0.55
CA ALA A 404 -25.15 14.80 0.87
C ALA A 404 -24.25 14.74 2.12
N PHE A 405 -23.48 15.80 2.40
CA PHE A 405 -22.55 15.87 3.54
C PHE A 405 -23.22 16.27 4.86
N VAL A 406 -24.49 16.67 4.83
CA VAL A 406 -25.27 17.05 6.02
C VAL A 406 -25.88 15.83 6.72
N HIS A 407 -25.97 14.70 6.03
CA HIS A 407 -26.57 13.48 6.55
C HIS A 407 -25.65 12.83 7.60
N VAL A 408 -26.16 12.66 8.83
CA VAL A 408 -25.41 12.11 9.96
C VAL A 408 -24.90 10.70 9.66
N ASP A 409 -25.70 9.87 8.99
CA ASP A 409 -25.32 8.49 8.64
C ASP A 409 -24.11 8.41 7.71
N VAL A 410 -23.98 9.35 6.78
CA VAL A 410 -22.83 9.45 5.87
C VAL A 410 -21.58 9.80 6.64
N ALA A 411 -21.69 10.81 7.51
CA ALA A 411 -20.58 11.25 8.33
C ALA A 411 -20.11 10.12 9.26
N LEU A 412 -21.05 9.39 9.88
CA LEU A 412 -20.72 8.26 10.76
C LEU A 412 -20.07 7.10 10.00
N ARG A 413 -20.62 6.68 8.86
CA ARG A 413 -20.02 5.61 8.03
C ARG A 413 -18.64 6.01 7.50
N PHE A 414 -18.48 7.25 7.07
CA PHE A 414 -17.21 7.78 6.59
C PHE A 414 -16.17 7.83 7.73
N VAL A 415 -16.52 8.41 8.87
CA VAL A 415 -15.62 8.51 10.02
C VAL A 415 -15.26 7.12 10.54
N GLY A 416 -16.23 6.21 10.64
CA GLY A 416 -16.01 4.83 11.06
C GLY A 416 -15.06 4.07 10.14
N SER A 417 -15.26 4.14 8.83
CA SER A 417 -14.39 3.49 7.83
C SER A 417 -12.95 4.05 7.86
N VAL A 418 -12.80 5.37 7.92
CA VAL A 418 -11.49 6.02 8.02
C VAL A 418 -10.81 5.69 9.35
N ALA A 419 -11.56 5.62 10.45
CA ALA A 419 -11.03 5.24 11.76
C ALA A 419 -10.52 3.80 11.74
N VAL A 420 -11.30 2.85 11.21
CA VAL A 420 -10.87 1.44 11.09
C VAL A 420 -9.61 1.32 10.24
N ALA A 421 -9.57 1.94 9.06
CA ALA A 421 -8.38 1.92 8.19
C ALA A 421 -7.16 2.53 8.89
N SER A 422 -7.34 3.63 9.62
CA SER A 422 -6.27 4.29 10.38
C SER A 422 -5.78 3.43 11.54
N LEU A 423 -6.69 2.78 12.26
CA LEU A 423 -6.37 1.87 13.37
C LEU A 423 -5.59 0.66 12.88
N LEU A 424 -5.95 0.08 11.73
CA LEU A 424 -5.18 -1.00 11.10
C LEU A 424 -3.73 -0.57 10.81
N VAL A 425 -3.54 0.65 10.31
CA VAL A 425 -2.21 1.19 10.03
C VAL A 425 -1.41 1.45 11.30
N VAL A 426 -2.04 2.03 12.31
CA VAL A 426 -1.41 2.23 13.62
C VAL A 426 -1.06 0.88 14.26
N ALA A 427 -1.92 -0.13 14.15
CA ALA A 427 -1.65 -1.49 14.62
C ALA A 427 -0.46 -2.13 13.88
N GLY A 428 -0.40 -1.97 12.55
CA GLY A 428 0.74 -2.42 11.73
C GLY A 428 2.04 -1.74 12.15
N ALA A 429 2.01 -0.44 12.43
CA ALA A 429 3.16 0.29 12.96
C ALA A 429 3.52 -0.11 14.41
N ALA A 430 2.53 -0.38 15.25
CA ALA A 430 2.74 -0.83 16.62
C ALA A 430 3.35 -2.24 16.67
N ALA A 431 3.00 -3.12 15.73
CA ALA A 431 3.59 -4.44 15.59
C ALA A 431 5.12 -4.37 15.40
N SER A 432 5.64 -3.30 14.80
CA SER A 432 7.10 -3.09 14.66
C SER A 432 7.83 -2.89 15.99
N ARG A 433 7.13 -2.56 17.09
CA ARG A 433 7.71 -2.50 18.45
C ARG A 433 8.17 -3.87 18.94
N SER A 434 7.52 -4.95 18.51
CA SER A 434 7.96 -6.31 18.85
C SER A 434 9.34 -6.59 18.25
N THR A 435 9.55 -6.24 16.99
CA THR A 435 10.84 -6.29 16.29
C THR A 435 11.91 -5.49 17.04
N MET A 436 11.59 -4.27 17.50
CA MET A 436 12.53 -3.46 18.28
C MET A 436 12.94 -4.12 19.60
N ARG A 437 12.00 -4.76 20.30
CA ARG A 437 12.29 -5.47 21.55
C ARG A 437 13.18 -6.70 21.35
N VAL A 438 13.00 -7.40 20.22
CA VAL A 438 13.87 -8.54 19.85
C VAL A 438 15.28 -8.05 19.53
N VAL A 439 15.40 -7.03 18.68
CA VAL A 439 16.71 -6.47 18.27
C VAL A 439 17.51 -5.91 19.46
N LEU A 440 16.85 -5.24 20.41
CA LEU A 440 17.53 -4.68 21.59
C LEU A 440 17.91 -5.74 22.65
N ARG A 441 17.26 -6.92 22.66
CA ARG A 441 17.55 -8.00 23.63
C ARG A 441 18.73 -8.88 23.22
N ASP A 442 18.95 -9.07 21.92
CA ASP A 442 20.05 -9.89 21.43
C ASP A 442 21.43 -9.25 21.69
N ASP A 443 21.48 -7.93 21.89
CA ASP A 443 22.72 -7.17 22.15
C ASP A 443 23.09 -7.08 23.64
N THR A 444 22.25 -7.56 24.56
CA THR A 444 22.55 -7.62 26.01
C THR A 444 23.13 -8.97 26.47
N ARG A 445 23.37 -9.89 25.54
CA ARG A 445 24.08 -11.15 25.75
C ARG A 445 25.41 -11.11 25.01
#